data_AF-G4AB33-F1
#
_entry.id   AF-G4AB33-F1
#
_cell.length_a   1.000
_cell.length_b   1.000
_cell.length_c   1.000
_cell.angle_alpha   90.00
_cell.angle_beta   90.00
_cell.angle_gamma   90.00
#
_symmetry.space_group_name_H-M   'P 1'
#
loop_
_entity.id
_entity.type
_entity.pdbx_description
1 polymer ?
#
loop_
_entity_poly.entity_id
_entity_poly.type
_entity_poly.pdbx_seq_one_letter_code
_entity_poly.pdbx_strand_id
1 'polypeptide(L)'
;MDLPAPQEIIELLNERNRLGIYGYTIISDDYYPPITDYLKRHYAYSASPEDIVFCPRIIQAVSIYIREFTTENDTICLFTPSYSPMLNAILLNNRKLSQCPLVYYNQKYHIDFKNWKYVLAIPMYLF
;
A
#
# COMPACT_ATOMS: atom_id res chain seq x y z
N MET A 1 -4.14 6.18 16.72
CA MET A 1 -3.32 5.15 17.38
C MET A 1 -2.47 5.94 18.34
N ASP A 2 -2.68 5.73 19.63
CA ASP A 2 -2.25 6.68 20.66
C ASP A 2 -1.22 6.00 21.57
N LEU A 3 -0.13 5.56 20.95
CA LEU A 3 1.04 4.98 21.62
C LEU A 3 2.26 5.89 21.37
N PRO A 4 3.14 6.08 22.36
CA PRO A 4 4.36 6.85 22.15
C PRO A 4 5.28 6.14 21.15
N ALA A 5 6.01 6.94 20.36
CA ALA A 5 7.09 6.42 19.51
C ALA A 5 8.26 5.91 20.37
N PRO A 6 9.13 5.03 19.84
CA PRO A 6 10.36 4.63 20.51
C PRO A 6 11.24 5.84 20.85
N GLN A 7 11.90 5.80 22.01
CA GLN A 7 12.70 6.92 22.53
C GLN A 7 13.84 7.29 21.59
N GLU A 8 14.45 6.30 20.94
CA GLU A 8 15.54 6.44 19.98
C GLU A 8 15.09 7.27 18.76
N ILE A 9 13.84 7.11 18.32
CA ILE A 9 13.28 7.89 17.20
C ILE A 9 13.03 9.34 17.65
N ILE A 10 12.51 9.53 18.86
CA ILE A 10 12.26 10.87 19.43
C ILE A 10 13.58 11.65 19.55
N GLU A 11 14.62 11.02 20.06
CA GLU A 11 15.95 11.64 20.23
C GLU A 11 16.59 12.03 18.90
N LEU A 12 16.53 11.14 17.90
CA LEU A 12 17.05 11.41 16.55
C LEU A 12 16.31 12.58 15.89
N LEU A 13 14.98 12.61 16.02
CA LEU A 13 14.17 13.73 15.51
C LEU A 13 14.51 15.05 16.22
N ASN A 14 14.72 15.01 17.55
CA ASN A 14 15.14 16.19 18.30
C ASN A 14 16.51 16.72 17.85
N GLU A 15 17.46 15.83 17.57
CA GLU A 15 18.75 16.21 17.00
C GLU A 15 18.61 16.86 15.63
N ARG A 16 17.86 16.23 14.73
CA ARG A 16 17.61 16.78 13.39
C ARG A 16 16.94 18.16 13.46
N ASN A 17 15.99 18.33 14.37
CA ASN A 17 15.29 19.61 14.59
C ASN A 17 16.23 20.72 15.11
N ARG A 18 17.24 20.40 15.93
CA ARG A 18 18.21 21.40 16.41
C ARG A 18 19.09 21.99 15.30
N LEU A 19 19.20 21.33 14.14
CA LEU A 19 20.01 21.82 13.02
C LEU A 19 19.44 23.10 12.38
N GLY A 20 18.14 23.36 12.52
CA GLY A 20 17.51 24.60 12.04
C GLY A 20 17.45 24.76 10.52
N ILE A 21 17.80 23.74 9.74
CA ILE A 21 17.79 23.75 8.26
C ILE A 21 16.81 22.68 7.76
N TYR A 22 15.74 23.13 7.09
CA TYR A 22 14.62 22.28 6.63
C TYR A 22 14.41 22.37 5.10
N GLY A 23 15.50 22.53 4.36
CA GLY A 23 15.47 22.55 2.89
C GLY A 23 15.24 21.16 2.29
N TYR A 24 15.43 21.06 0.97
CA TYR A 24 15.29 19.81 0.24
C TYR A 24 16.24 18.72 0.74
N THR A 25 15.75 17.49 0.80
CA THR A 25 16.54 16.30 1.13
C THR A 25 16.49 15.29 -0.02
N ILE A 26 17.56 14.51 -0.15
CA ILE A 26 17.61 13.34 -1.02
C ILE A 26 17.47 12.08 -0.17
N ILE A 27 16.99 11.01 -0.79
CA ILE A 27 16.96 9.68 -0.16
C ILE A 27 18.40 9.17 -0.14
N SER A 28 18.91 8.87 1.06
CA SER A 28 20.24 8.25 1.23
C SER A 28 20.21 6.79 0.82
N ASP A 29 21.34 6.24 0.36
CA ASP A 29 21.50 4.81 0.08
C ASP A 29 21.23 3.94 1.34
N ASP A 30 21.40 4.51 2.54
CA ASP A 30 21.07 3.86 3.82
C ASP A 30 19.56 3.62 4.02
N TYR A 31 18.71 4.15 3.13
CA TYR A 31 17.27 3.93 3.15
C TYR A 31 16.88 2.48 2.82
N TYR A 32 17.61 1.83 1.89
CA TYR A 32 17.21 0.53 1.33
C TYR A 32 17.54 -0.67 2.24
N PRO A 33 18.73 -0.79 2.86
CA PRO A 33 19.09 -1.95 3.67
C PRO A 33 18.09 -2.29 4.79
N PRO A 34 17.58 -1.32 5.58
CA PRO A 34 16.58 -1.61 6.61
C PRO A 34 15.31 -2.25 6.05
N ILE A 35 14.90 -1.85 4.84
CA ILE A 35 13.68 -2.32 4.17
C ILE A 35 13.90 -3.73 3.63
N THR A 36 14.99 -3.95 2.88
CA THR A 36 15.31 -5.27 2.31
C THR A 36 15.50 -6.30 3.42
N ASP A 37 16.17 -5.93 4.52
CA ASP A 37 16.37 -6.80 5.67
C ASP A 37 15.07 -7.08 6.43
N TYR A 38 14.18 -6.08 6.55
CA TYR A 38 12.86 -6.30 7.15
C TYR A 38 12.04 -7.28 6.32
N LEU A 39 12.00 -7.09 4.99
CA LEU A 39 11.26 -7.97 4.08
C LEU A 39 11.78 -9.41 4.11
N LYS A 40 13.11 -9.58 4.14
CA LYS A 40 13.74 -10.89 4.23
C LYS A 40 13.44 -11.58 5.56
N ARG A 41 13.57 -10.86 6.68
CA ARG A 41 13.38 -11.44 8.02
C ARG A 41 11.92 -11.80 8.31
N HIS A 42 10.97 -10.97 7.89
CA HIS A 42 9.56 -11.14 8.27
C HIS A 42 8.72 -11.86 7.22
N TYR A 43 9.13 -11.84 5.94
CA TYR A 43 8.34 -12.39 4.84
C TYR A 43 9.12 -13.36 3.95
N ALA A 44 10.38 -13.68 4.29
CA ALA A 44 11.27 -14.50 3.46
C ALA A 44 11.42 -13.99 2.01
N TYR A 45 11.21 -12.68 1.81
CA TYR A 45 11.27 -12.05 0.50
C TYR A 45 12.59 -11.29 0.34
N SER A 46 13.36 -11.63 -0.70
CA SER A 46 14.64 -10.95 -1.00
C SER A 46 14.41 -9.91 -2.09
N ALA A 47 14.09 -8.68 -1.67
CA ALA A 47 13.94 -7.53 -2.56
C ALA A 47 15.30 -6.94 -2.94
N SER A 48 15.44 -6.43 -4.15
CA SER A 48 16.59 -5.62 -4.57
C SER A 48 16.28 -4.14 -4.35
N PRO A 49 17.28 -3.27 -4.09
CA PRO A 49 17.05 -1.83 -3.90
C PRO A 49 16.26 -1.16 -5.05
N GLU A 50 16.48 -1.60 -6.28
CA GLU A 50 15.78 -1.15 -7.49
C GLU A 50 14.27 -1.49 -7.50
N ASP A 51 13.83 -2.46 -6.69
CA ASP A 51 12.41 -2.80 -6.53
C ASP A 51 11.68 -1.83 -5.58
N ILE A 52 12.42 -0.97 -4.86
CA ILE A 52 11.90 -0.14 -3.78
C ILE A 52 11.77 1.31 -4.24
N VAL A 53 10.52 1.79 -4.34
CA VAL A 53 10.22 3.19 -4.63
C VAL A 53 9.63 3.86 -3.40
N PHE A 54 10.25 4.94 -2.94
CA PHE A 54 9.73 5.73 -1.83
C PHE A 54 8.43 6.43 -2.21
N CYS A 55 7.40 6.28 -1.36
CA CYS A 55 6.20 7.09 -1.39
C CYS A 55 5.84 7.51 0.03
N PRO A 56 5.58 8.81 0.30
CA PRO A 56 5.32 9.27 1.66
C PRO A 56 3.99 8.76 2.23
N ARG A 57 3.06 8.27 1.39
CA ARG A 57 1.76 7.74 1.83
C ARG A 57 1.27 6.60 0.94
N ILE A 58 0.87 5.49 1.56
CA ILE A 58 0.39 4.31 0.81
C ILE A 58 -0.83 4.60 -0.08
N ILE A 59 -1.81 5.39 0.38
CA ILE A 59 -2.99 5.74 -0.43
C ILE A 59 -2.63 6.66 -1.61
N GLN A 60 -1.58 7.48 -1.47
CA GLN A 60 -1.06 8.25 -2.59
C GLN A 60 -0.44 7.32 -3.64
N ALA A 61 0.36 6.34 -3.22
CA ALA A 61 0.89 5.31 -4.12
C ALA A 61 -0.25 4.60 -4.86
N VAL A 62 -1.26 4.09 -4.14
CA VAL A 62 -2.43 3.43 -4.75
C VAL A 62 -3.13 4.34 -5.78
N SER A 63 -3.34 5.61 -5.45
CA SER A 63 -3.94 6.59 -6.38
C SER A 63 -3.09 6.80 -7.64
N ILE A 64 -1.77 6.85 -7.52
CA ILE A 64 -0.85 6.90 -8.67
C ILE A 64 -1.00 5.63 -9.51
N TYR A 65 -0.94 4.45 -8.89
CA TYR A 65 -1.09 3.18 -9.60
C TYR A 65 -2.42 3.09 -10.36
N ILE A 66 -3.53 3.51 -9.76
CA ILE A 66 -4.84 3.52 -10.44
C ILE A 66 -4.81 4.41 -11.69
N ARG A 67 -4.16 5.57 -11.62
CA ARG A 67 -4.07 6.50 -12.75
C ARG A 67 -3.17 5.99 -13.87
N GLU A 68 -2.02 5.45 -13.52
CA GLU A 68 -1.00 5.03 -14.50
C GLU A 68 -1.33 3.69 -15.16
N PHE A 69 -2.03 2.78 -14.47
CA PHE A 69 -2.26 1.42 -14.95
C PHE A 69 -3.71 1.11 -15.36
N THR A 70 -4.61 2.11 -15.34
CA THR A 70 -5.98 1.96 -15.85
C THR A 70 -6.41 3.23 -16.58
N THR A 71 -7.58 3.19 -17.22
CA THR A 71 -8.25 4.35 -17.82
C THR A 71 -9.43 4.79 -16.96
N GLU A 72 -9.89 6.04 -17.13
CA GLU A 72 -11.16 6.47 -16.54
C GLU A 72 -12.30 5.53 -17.00
N ASN A 73 -13.28 5.34 -16.11
CA ASN A 73 -14.41 4.41 -16.26
C ASN A 73 -14.07 2.91 -16.27
N ASP A 74 -12.78 2.53 -16.20
CA ASP A 74 -12.40 1.15 -15.93
C ASP A 74 -12.96 0.69 -14.59
N THR A 75 -13.22 -0.61 -14.50
CA THR A 75 -13.77 -1.23 -13.31
C THR A 75 -12.66 -1.87 -12.49
N ILE A 76 -12.55 -1.47 -11.22
CA ILE A 76 -11.61 -2.03 -10.26
C ILE A 76 -12.38 -2.88 -9.25
N CYS A 77 -11.96 -4.13 -9.12
CA CYS A 77 -12.50 -5.05 -8.13
C CYS A 77 -11.86 -4.83 -6.76
N LEU A 78 -12.68 -4.83 -5.71
CA LEU A 78 -12.21 -4.75 -4.33
C LEU A 78 -13.02 -5.71 -3.45
N PHE A 79 -12.32 -6.52 -2.65
CA PHE A 79 -12.97 -7.34 -1.64
C PHE A 79 -13.65 -6.47 -0.59
N THR A 80 -14.87 -6.80 -0.18
CA THR A 80 -15.61 -6.06 0.86
C THR A 80 -16.04 -6.96 2.02
N PRO A 81 -16.03 -6.47 3.27
CA PRO A 81 -15.68 -5.11 3.69
C PRO A 81 -14.17 -4.82 3.57
N SER A 82 -13.82 -3.55 3.30
CA SER A 82 -12.43 -3.10 3.15
C SER A 82 -12.25 -1.67 3.64
N TYR A 83 -10.98 -1.26 3.72
CA TYR A 83 -10.55 0.03 4.22
C TYR A 83 -11.08 1.18 3.33
N SER A 84 -11.88 2.08 3.92
CA SER A 84 -12.60 3.15 3.20
C SER A 84 -11.72 3.99 2.25
N PRO A 85 -10.47 4.38 2.60
CA PRO A 85 -9.59 5.09 1.68
C PRO A 85 -9.25 4.35 0.38
N MET A 86 -9.30 3.01 0.33
CA MET A 86 -9.16 2.26 -0.92
C MET A 86 -10.34 2.50 -1.86
N LEU A 87 -11.57 2.48 -1.33
CA LEU A 87 -12.78 2.75 -2.09
C LEU A 87 -12.75 4.18 -2.63
N ASN A 88 -12.38 5.14 -1.78
CA ASN A 88 -12.26 6.54 -2.16
C ASN A 88 -11.19 6.74 -3.24
N ALA A 89 -10.04 6.07 -3.15
CA ALA A 89 -9.00 6.17 -4.17
C ALA A 89 -9.50 5.72 -5.55
N ILE A 90 -10.36 4.69 -5.63
CA ILE A 90 -10.96 4.23 -6.89
C ILE A 90 -11.93 5.29 -7.44
N LEU A 91 -12.88 5.73 -6.61
CA LEU A 91 -13.94 6.64 -7.04
C LEU A 91 -13.42 8.04 -7.39
N LEU A 92 -12.48 8.59 -6.60
CA LEU A 92 -11.89 9.91 -6.84
C LEU A 92 -10.99 9.95 -8.08
N ASN A 93 -10.50 8.80 -8.54
CA ASN A 93 -9.79 8.68 -9.81
C ASN A 93 -10.72 8.36 -10.99
N ASN A 94 -12.04 8.53 -10.85
CA ASN A 94 -13.03 8.28 -11.90
C ASN A 94 -13.04 6.82 -12.40
N ARG A 95 -12.76 5.84 -11.53
CA ARG A 95 -12.93 4.41 -11.83
C ARG A 95 -14.22 3.89 -11.20
N LYS A 96 -14.77 2.83 -11.78
CA LYS A 96 -15.95 2.14 -11.25
C LYS A 96 -15.51 1.12 -10.21
N LEU A 97 -16.19 1.07 -9.07
CA LEU A 97 -15.94 0.07 -8.03
C LEU A 97 -16.82 -1.16 -8.27
N SER A 98 -16.20 -2.32 -8.45
CA SER A 98 -16.87 -3.63 -8.39
C SER A 98 -16.60 -4.28 -7.03
N GLN A 99 -17.63 -4.36 -6.19
CA GLN A 99 -17.49 -4.95 -4.87
C GLN A 99 -17.53 -6.47 -4.95
N CYS A 100 -16.53 -7.11 -4.35
CA CYS A 100 -16.41 -8.56 -4.24
C CYS A 100 -16.67 -8.96 -2.77
N PRO A 101 -17.93 -9.12 -2.34
CA PRO A 101 -18.24 -9.39 -0.94
C PRO A 101 -17.62 -10.71 -0.47
N LEU A 102 -16.86 -10.64 0.61
CA LEU A 102 -16.30 -11.79 1.30
C LEU A 102 -17.39 -12.50 2.10
N VAL A 103 -17.32 -13.82 2.13
CA VAL A 103 -18.23 -14.65 2.93
C VAL A 103 -17.71 -14.71 4.36
N TYR A 104 -18.52 -14.28 5.32
CA TYR A 104 -18.19 -14.40 6.73
C TYR A 104 -18.76 -15.70 7.30
N TYR A 105 -17.88 -16.63 7.65
CA TYR A 105 -18.26 -17.93 8.22
C TYR A 105 -17.18 -18.43 9.19
N ASN A 106 -17.60 -19.02 10.32
CA ASN A 106 -16.72 -19.49 11.39
C ASN A 106 -15.70 -18.42 11.85
N GLN A 107 -16.19 -17.20 12.11
CA GLN A 107 -15.41 -16.07 12.61
C GLN A 107 -14.27 -15.62 11.68
N LYS A 108 -14.33 -15.97 10.40
CA LYS A 108 -13.34 -15.61 9.40
C LYS A 108 -14.01 -15.19 8.10
N TYR A 109 -13.35 -14.30 7.38
CA TYR A 109 -13.73 -13.96 6.01
C TYR A 109 -13.08 -14.94 5.04
N HIS A 110 -13.85 -15.34 4.03
CA HIS A 110 -13.45 -16.25 2.97
C HIS A 110 -13.78 -15.64 1.61
N ILE A 111 -12.94 -15.91 0.62
CA ILE A 111 -13.22 -15.55 -0.76
C ILE A 111 -14.17 -16.60 -1.35
N ASP A 112 -15.29 -16.16 -1.94
CA ASP A 112 -16.17 -17.03 -2.70
C ASP A 112 -15.65 -17.21 -4.13
N PHE A 113 -14.75 -18.17 -4.31
CA PHE A 113 -14.19 -18.51 -5.63
C PHE A 113 -15.23 -19.13 -6.59
N LYS A 114 -16.39 -19.59 -6.10
CA LYS A 114 -17.44 -20.17 -6.96
C LYS A 114 -18.28 -19.08 -7.62
N ASN A 115 -18.33 -17.89 -7.04
CA ASN A 115 -19.00 -16.75 -7.65
C ASN A 115 -18.10 -16.09 -8.71
N TRP A 116 -18.20 -16.61 -9.93
CA TRP A 116 -17.32 -16.30 -11.07
C TRP A 116 -17.29 -14.83 -11.51
N LYS A 117 -18.28 -14.02 -11.08
CA LYS A 117 -18.37 -12.59 -11.44
C LYS A 117 -17.20 -11.75 -10.96
N TYR A 118 -16.44 -12.25 -9.98
CA TYR A 118 -15.32 -11.54 -9.36
C TYR A 118 -13.94 -11.97 -9.88
N VAL A 119 -13.85 -13.09 -10.60
CA VAL A 119 -12.58 -13.75 -10.96
C VAL A 119 -11.98 -13.21 -12.27
N LEU A 120 -12.78 -12.65 -13.17
CA LEU A 120 -12.36 -12.27 -14.53
C LEU A 120 -11.99 -10.79 -14.72
N ALA A 121 -12.09 -9.96 -13.69
CA ALA A 121 -11.66 -8.55 -13.76
C ALA A 121 -10.18 -8.34 -13.36
N ILE A 122 -9.48 -9.41 -12.98
CA ILE A 122 -8.03 -9.42 -12.80
C ILE A 122 -7.46 -9.98 -14.11
N PRO A 123 -6.77 -9.17 -14.94
CA PRO A 123 -6.07 -9.71 -16.09
C PRO A 123 -5.11 -10.78 -15.59
N MET A 124 -5.32 -12.01 -16.06
CA MET A 124 -4.58 -13.21 -15.70
C MET A 124 -3.20 -13.23 -16.38
N TYR A 125 -2.49 -12.09 -16.38
CA TYR A 125 -1.18 -11.92 -17.02
C TYR A 125 -0.02 -11.83 -16.01
N LEU A 126 -0.27 -12.12 -14.73
CA LEU A 126 0.74 -12.13 -13.68
C LEU A 126 0.62 -13.41 -12.83
N PHE A 127 0.86 -14.55 -13.46
CA PHE A 127 1.38 -15.77 -12.85
C PHE A 127 2.34 -16.44 -13.83
#